data_AF-A0AAE4V332-F1
#
_entry.id   AF-A0AAE4V332-F1
#
_cell.length_a   1.000
_cell.length_b   1.000
_cell.length_c   1.000
_cell.angle_alpha   90.00
_cell.angle_beta   90.00
_cell.angle_gamma   90.00
#
_symmetry.space_group_name_H-M   'P 1'
#
loop_
_entity.id
_entity.type
_entity.pdbx_description
1 polymer ?
#
loop_
_entity_poly.entity_id
_entity_poly.type
_entity_poly.pdbx_seq_one_letter_code
_entity_poly.pdbx_strand_id
1 'polypeptide(L)'
;MTTIAEKPAADTTADRVRELREAKDDSVSRAEGWRRRGPLLPALIFMIVVTQIPFLFTLYYSTQSWNLVRPGSQAFVGLQNYVDVF
;
A
#
# COMPACT_ATOMS: atom_id res chain seq x y z
N MET A 1 -66.77 2.35 12.73
CA MET A 1 -65.46 3.00 12.88
C MET A 1 -64.70 2.25 13.97
N THR A 2 -63.62 1.52 13.65
CA THR A 2 -62.37 1.47 14.45
C THR A 2 -61.26 0.92 13.55
N THR A 3 -60.44 1.87 13.11
CA THR A 3 -59.02 1.85 12.71
C THR A 3 -58.25 0.53 12.73
N ILE A 4 -57.61 0.29 11.58
CA ILE A 4 -56.48 -0.61 11.33
C ILE A 4 -55.21 0.04 11.90
N ALA A 5 -54.38 -0.74 12.61
CA ALA A 5 -52.98 -0.38 12.86
C ALA A 5 -52.12 -1.65 12.85
N GLU A 6 -51.86 -2.14 11.64
CA GLU A 6 -50.80 -3.10 11.38
C GLU A 6 -49.46 -2.35 11.35
N LYS A 7 -48.61 -2.54 12.36
CA LYS A 7 -47.16 -2.31 12.24
C LYS A 7 -46.37 -3.02 13.35
N PRO A 8 -45.86 -4.26 13.12
CA PRO A 8 -44.85 -4.81 14.03
C PRO A 8 -43.53 -5.23 13.34
N ALA A 9 -43.32 -4.97 12.05
CA ALA A 9 -42.12 -5.46 11.34
C ALA A 9 -40.98 -4.43 11.17
N ALA A 10 -41.28 -3.13 11.24
CA ALA A 10 -40.30 -2.10 10.87
C ALA A 10 -39.27 -1.79 11.96
N ASP A 11 -39.65 -1.85 13.24
CA ASP A 11 -38.73 -1.56 14.36
C ASP A 11 -37.67 -2.66 14.49
N THR A 12 -38.05 -3.93 14.40
CA THR A 12 -37.12 -5.06 14.60
C THR A 12 -36.03 -5.14 13.54
N THR A 13 -36.33 -4.78 12.29
CA THR A 13 -35.32 -4.76 11.23
C THR A 13 -34.36 -3.58 11.39
N ALA A 14 -34.89 -2.40 11.75
CA ALA A 14 -34.07 -1.21 11.97
C ALA A 14 -33.11 -1.40 13.16
N ASP A 15 -33.59 -2.01 14.25
CA ASP A 15 -32.81 -2.30 15.44
C ASP A 15 -31.70 -3.31 15.16
N ARG A 16 -31.99 -4.39 14.42
CA ARG A 16 -30.95 -5.35 14.02
C ARG A 16 -29.91 -4.74 13.08
N VAL A 17 -30.34 -3.89 12.13
CA VAL A 17 -29.41 -3.21 11.24
C VAL A 17 -28.49 -2.27 12.01
N ARG A 18 -29.00 -1.62 13.07
CA ARG A 18 -28.23 -0.76 13.95
C ARG A 18 -27.26 -1.56 14.82
N GLU A 19 -27.71 -2.66 15.42
CA GLU A 19 -26.87 -3.54 16.23
C GLU A 19 -25.73 -4.15 15.42
N LEU A 20 -25.99 -4.60 14.18
CA LEU A 20 -24.97 -5.11 13.27
C LEU A 20 -23.98 -4.03 12.83
N ARG A 21 -24.40 -2.77 12.75
CA ARG A 21 -23.50 -1.64 12.46
C ARG A 21 -22.64 -1.30 13.68
N GLU A 22 -23.23 -1.25 14.87
CA GLU A 22 -22.51 -1.01 16.13
C GLU A 22 -21.49 -2.13 16.41
N ALA A 23 -21.84 -3.39 16.16
CA ALA A 23 -20.92 -4.54 16.27
C ALA A 23 -19.82 -4.55 15.19
N LYS A 24 -20.04 -3.88 14.05
CA LYS A 24 -19.08 -3.77 12.95
C LYS A 24 -18.18 -2.53 13.09
N ASP A 25 -18.65 -1.51 13.79
CA ASP A 25 -17.90 -0.31 14.19
C ASP A 25 -16.99 -0.56 15.41
N ASP A 26 -16.97 -1.79 15.93
CA ASP A 26 -15.89 -2.34 16.75
C ASP A 26 -14.63 -2.57 15.89
N SER A 27 -14.24 -1.50 15.19
CA SER A 27 -13.08 -1.38 14.35
C SER A 27 -11.90 -1.85 15.16
N VAL A 28 -11.32 -2.98 14.75
CA VAL A 28 -10.10 -3.52 15.33
C VAL A 28 -9.15 -2.36 15.49
N SER A 29 -8.91 -1.96 16.74
CA SER A 29 -8.13 -0.77 17.06
C SER A 29 -6.86 -0.82 16.22
N ARG A 30 -6.49 0.27 15.54
CA ARG A 30 -5.32 0.28 14.65
C ARG A 30 -4.09 -0.34 15.32
N ALA A 31 -3.97 -0.18 16.64
CA ALA A 31 -2.97 -0.82 17.48
C ALA A 31 -3.00 -2.36 17.42
N GLU A 32 -4.17 -2.99 17.46
CA GLU A 32 -4.34 -4.45 17.35
C GLU A 32 -3.98 -4.97 15.96
N GLY A 33 -4.28 -4.20 14.91
CA GLY A 33 -3.82 -4.50 13.55
C GLY A 33 -2.28 -4.50 13.43
N TRP A 34 -1.62 -3.51 14.04
CA TRP A 34 -0.16 -3.42 14.10
C TRP A 34 0.46 -4.47 15.03
N ARG A 35 -0.20 -4.89 16.10
CA ARG A 35 0.28 -5.99 16.96
C ARG A 35 0.33 -7.33 16.22
N ARG A 36 -0.66 -7.58 15.36
CA ARG A 36 -0.69 -8.80 14.53
C ARG A 36 0.32 -8.78 13.38
N ARG A 37 0.59 -7.59 12.81
CA ARG A 37 1.47 -7.42 11.63
C ARG A 37 2.91 -7.03 12.00
N GLY A 38 3.13 -6.52 13.19
CA GLY A 38 4.44 -6.11 13.72
C GLY A 38 5.50 -7.22 13.60
N PRO A 39 5.19 -8.47 13.99
CA PRO A 39 6.11 -9.60 13.81
C PRO A 39 6.46 -9.92 12.35
N LEU A 40 5.68 -9.47 11.36
CA LEU A 40 5.97 -9.64 9.93
C LEU A 40 6.87 -8.53 9.36
N LEU A 41 7.06 -7.42 10.10
CA LEU A 41 7.90 -6.30 9.66
C LEU A 41 9.34 -6.70 9.33
N PRO A 42 10.03 -7.59 10.07
CA PRO A 42 11.38 -7.99 9.72
C PRO A 42 11.47 -8.60 8.31
N ALA A 43 10.52 -9.45 7.94
CA ALA A 43 10.45 -10.04 6.60
C ALA A 43 10.13 -8.98 5.52
N LEU A 44 9.22 -8.04 5.81
CA LEU A 44 8.90 -6.94 4.90
C LEU A 44 10.11 -6.02 4.68
N ILE A 45 10.83 -5.66 5.74
CA ILE A 45 12.05 -4.85 5.67
C ILE A 45 13.10 -5.58 4.84
N PHE A 46 13.32 -6.87 5.10
CA PHE A 46 14.26 -7.68 4.32
C PHE A 46 13.91 -7.68 2.83
N MET A 47 12.64 -7.93 2.48
CA MET A 47 12.17 -7.89 1.10
C MET A 47 12.40 -6.52 0.45
N ILE A 48 12.10 -5.43 1.16
CA ILE A 48 12.34 -4.07 0.69
C ILE A 48 13.85 -3.87 0.46
N VAL A 49 14.70 -4.23 1.43
CA VAL A 49 16.16 -4.07 1.30
C VAL A 49 16.70 -4.83 0.08
N VAL A 50 16.34 -6.11 -0.05
CA VAL A 50 16.86 -6.97 -1.13
C VAL A 50 16.37 -6.56 -2.52
N THR A 51 15.19 -5.94 -2.62
CA THR A 51 14.66 -5.51 -3.93
C THR A 51 15.00 -4.06 -4.25
N GLN A 52 14.85 -3.17 -3.28
CA GLN A 52 15.00 -1.73 -3.49
C GLN A 52 16.46 -1.32 -3.60
N ILE A 53 17.38 -1.91 -2.83
CA ILE A 53 18.80 -1.53 -2.92
C ILE A 53 19.35 -1.81 -4.33
N PRO A 54 19.21 -3.02 -4.91
CA PRO A 54 19.65 -3.27 -6.29
C PRO A 54 18.94 -2.38 -7.30
N PHE A 55 17.63 -2.17 -7.15
CA PHE A 55 16.86 -1.29 -8.02
C PHE A 55 17.40 0.15 -8.02
N LEU A 56 17.70 0.71 -6.85
CA LEU A 56 18.29 2.06 -6.73
C LEU A 56 19.68 2.14 -7.38
N PHE A 57 20.50 1.09 -7.26
CA PHE A 57 21.76 1.02 -7.99
C PHE A 57 21.55 1.02 -9.51
N THR A 58 20.55 0.29 -10.03
CA THR A 58 20.25 0.33 -11.47
C THR A 58 19.81 1.72 -11.91
N LEU A 59 18.99 2.41 -11.11
CA LEU A 59 18.57 3.78 -11.40
C LEU A 59 19.78 4.73 -11.42
N TYR A 60 20.67 4.62 -10.44
CA TYR A 60 21.92 5.39 -10.40
C TYR A 60 22.78 5.15 -11.65
N TYR A 61 23.04 3.90 -12.00
CA TYR A 61 23.83 3.56 -13.20
C TYR A 61 23.17 4.03 -14.50
N SER A 62 21.84 4.07 -14.54
CA SER A 62 21.13 4.58 -15.71
C SER A 62 21.43 6.06 -16.00
N THR A 63 21.83 6.83 -14.98
CA THR A 63 22.23 8.24 -15.13
C THR A 63 23.71 8.44 -15.47
N GLN A 64 24.47 7.35 -15.52
CA GLN A 64 25.88 7.34 -15.89
C GLN A 64 26.03 6.95 -17.36
N SER A 65 26.98 7.54 -18.05
CA SER A 65 27.48 7.08 -19.34
C SER A 65 28.76 6.29 -19.12
N TRP A 66 28.82 5.08 -19.67
CA TRP A 66 30.02 4.24 -19.64
C TRP A 66 30.17 3.48 -20.95
N ASN A 67 31.36 3.59 -21.55
CA ASN A 67 31.75 2.83 -22.72
C ASN A 67 32.78 1.74 -22.32
N LEU A 68 32.45 0.47 -22.52
CA LEU A 68 33.32 -0.66 -22.16
C LEU A 68 34.61 -0.72 -22.98
N VAL A 69 34.61 -0.21 -24.22
CA VAL A 69 35.81 -0.20 -25.08
C VAL A 69 36.69 1.03 -24.85
N ARG A 70 36.24 1.99 -24.03
CA ARG A 70 37.02 3.16 -23.62
C ARG A 70 37.14 3.20 -22.09
N PRO A 71 38.19 2.59 -21.51
CA PRO A 71 38.46 2.66 -20.08
C PRO A 71 38.51 4.12 -19.60
N GLY A 72 37.94 4.40 -18.42
CA GLY A 72 37.88 5.75 -17.86
C GLY A 72 36.79 6.67 -18.41
N SER A 73 35.91 6.19 -19.29
CA SER A 73 34.80 6.97 -19.86
C SER A 73 33.58 7.15 -18.96
N GLN A 74 33.69 6.86 -17.66
CA GLN A 74 32.58 6.97 -16.73
C GLN A 74 32.26 8.44 -16.46
N ALA A 75 31.12 8.92 -16.96
CA ALA A 75 30.65 10.29 -16.74
C ALA A 75 29.18 10.33 -16.27
N PHE A 76 28.85 11.17 -15.31
CA PHE A 76 27.46 11.40 -14.91
C PHE A 76 26.81 12.31 -15.95
N VAL A 77 25.76 11.82 -16.61
CA VAL A 77 25.06 12.51 -17.71
C VAL A 77 23.59 12.79 -17.39
N GLY A 78 23.15 12.46 -16.17
CA GLY A 78 21.77 12.68 -15.74
C GLY A 78 20.77 11.93 -16.62
N LEU A 79 19.83 12.64 -17.22
CA LEU A 79 18.80 12.05 -18.08
C LEU A 79 19.16 12.04 -19.57
N GLN A 80 20.37 12.48 -19.95
CA GLN A 80 20.77 12.60 -21.35
C GLN A 80 20.65 11.27 -22.12
N ASN A 81 20.98 10.15 -21.47
CA ASN A 81 20.83 8.79 -22.01
C ASN A 81 19.42 8.47 -22.52
N TYR A 82 18.39 9.13 -21.97
CA TYR A 82 17.00 8.93 -22.37
C TYR A 82 16.57 9.91 -23.46
N VAL A 83 17.08 11.15 -23.42
CA VAL A 83 16.82 12.15 -24.46
C VAL A 83 17.46 11.75 -25.78
N ASP A 84 18.70 11.27 -25.77
CA ASP A 84 19.43 10.91 -27.00
C ASP A 84 18.78 9.76 -27.80
N VAL A 85 17.88 8.99 -27.17
CA VAL A 85 17.18 7.86 -27.79
C VAL A 85 15.87 8.29 -28.48
N PHE A 86 15.27 9.43 -28.10
CA PHE A 86 13.98 9.90 -28.62
C PHE A 86 14.12 11.17 -29.46
#